data_AF-A0A0F9MYG5-F1
#
_entry.id   AF-A0A0F9MYG5-F1
#
_cell.length_a   1.000
_cell.length_b   1.000
_cell.length_c   1.000
_cell.angle_alpha   90.00
_cell.angle_beta   90.00
_cell.angle_gamma   90.00
#
_symmetry.space_group_name_H-M   'P 1'
#
loop_
_entity.id
_entity.type
_entity.pdbx_description
1 polymer ?
#
loop_
_entity_poly.entity_id
_entity_poly.type
_entity_poly.pdbx_seq_one_letter_code
_entity_poly.pdbx_strand_id
1 'polypeptide(L)'
;MSQFFILPFSFDFYLKKYKIIIEVQGDYWHANPERYKRDDIIPYPNGIKKKASDVWAQDEKKRKAVLNRDYKLVCIWERELKSIDDEQLQHLLSDKIKKTLCA
;
A
#
# COMPACT_ATOMS: atom_id res chain seq x y z
N MET A 1 -17.15 5.72 -7.45
CA MET A 1 -15.72 5.70 -7.08
C MET A 1 -14.95 5.07 -8.22
N SER A 2 -14.21 5.87 -9.00
CA SER A 2 -13.53 5.42 -10.22
C SER A 2 -12.18 4.76 -9.86
N GLN A 3 -12.10 3.44 -9.92
CA GLN A 3 -10.82 2.72 -9.80
C GLN A 3 -9.96 3.00 -11.04
N PHE A 4 -8.68 3.31 -10.84
CA PHE A 4 -7.73 3.58 -11.92
C PHE A 4 -6.78 2.39 -12.07
N PHE A 5 -6.70 1.82 -13.27
CA PHE A 5 -5.82 0.70 -13.58
C PHE A 5 -4.53 1.22 -14.21
N ILE A 6 -3.39 0.94 -13.58
CA ILE A 6 -2.08 1.10 -14.21
C ILE A 6 -1.49 -0.32 -14.27
N LEU A 7 -1.64 -0.98 -15.43
CA LEU A 7 -1.28 -2.40 -15.68
C LEU A 7 -2.14 -3.40 -14.84
N PRO A 8 -1.79 -4.70 -14.63
CA PRO A 8 -2.73 -5.66 -14.02
C PRO A 8 -2.93 -5.43 -12.52
N PHE A 9 -2.43 -4.31 -11.99
CA PHE A 9 -2.55 -3.96 -10.59
C PHE A 9 -3.60 -2.85 -10.42
N SER A 10 -4.58 -3.12 -9.57
CA SER A 10 -5.50 -2.11 -9.08
C SER A 10 -4.81 -1.27 -8.01
N PHE A 11 -5.07 0.03 -8.05
CA PHE A 11 -4.71 0.99 -7.02
C PHE A 11 -5.96 1.81 -6.65
N ASP A 12 -6.06 2.23 -5.40
CA ASP A 12 -7.26 2.92 -4.91
C ASP A 12 -7.37 4.33 -5.49
N PHE A 13 -6.26 5.09 -5.44
CA PHE A 13 -6.25 6.46 -5.96
C PHE A 13 -5.03 6.73 -6.83
N TYR A 14 -5.26 7.53 -7.87
CA TYR A 14 -4.20 7.99 -8.76
C TYR A 14 -4.31 9.48 -9.04
N LEU A 15 -3.34 10.22 -8.53
CA LEU A 15 -3.15 11.65 -8.72
C LEU A 15 -2.31 11.89 -9.99
N LYS A 16 -2.96 11.82 -11.15
CA LYS A 16 -2.36 12.01 -12.48
C LYS A 16 -1.38 13.18 -12.57
N LYS A 17 -1.80 14.35 -12.04
CA LYS A 17 -1.02 15.59 -12.10
C LYS A 17 0.36 15.48 -11.45
N TYR A 18 0.47 14.65 -10.40
CA TYR A 18 1.68 14.50 -9.61
C TYR A 18 2.37 13.15 -9.85
N LYS A 19 1.82 12.29 -10.73
CA LYS A 19 2.20 10.88 -10.88
C LYS A 19 2.26 10.12 -9.54
N ILE A 20 1.41 10.50 -8.58
CA ILE A 20 1.33 9.86 -7.27
C ILE A 20 0.20 8.83 -7.30
N ILE A 21 0.51 7.63 -6.84
CA ILE A 21 -0.43 6.53 -6.63
C ILE A 21 -0.57 6.35 -5.12
N ILE A 22 -1.80 6.28 -4.61
CA ILE A 22 -2.08 6.01 -3.21
C ILE A 22 -2.77 4.64 -3.13
N GLU A 23 -2.25 3.78 -2.26
CA GLU A 23 -2.74 2.42 -2.04
C GLU A 23 -3.03 2.21 -0.56
N VAL A 24 -4.24 1.74 -0.27
CA VAL A 24 -4.67 1.41 1.09
C VAL A 24 -4.49 -0.09 1.29
N GLN A 25 -3.52 -0.46 2.14
CA GLN A 25 -3.19 -1.84 2.43
C GLN A 25 -3.98 -2.35 3.64
N GLY A 26 -4.79 -3.38 3.43
CA GLY A 26 -5.45 -4.08 4.52
C GLY A 26 -4.45 -4.86 5.37
N ASP A 27 -4.48 -4.67 6.70
CA ASP A 27 -3.53 -5.27 7.63
C ASP A 27 -3.41 -6.79 7.51
N TYR A 28 -4.55 -7.46 7.30
CA TYR A 28 -4.62 -8.91 7.15
C TYR A 28 -4.07 -9.39 5.80
N TRP A 29 -4.46 -8.70 4.72
CA TRP A 29 -4.17 -9.14 3.35
C TRP A 29 -2.73 -8.86 2.92
N HIS A 30 -2.12 -7.80 3.45
CA HIS A 30 -0.74 -7.40 3.18
C HIS A 30 0.23 -7.77 4.30
N ALA A 31 -0.24 -8.55 5.29
CA ALA A 31 0.61 -9.04 6.36
C ALA A 31 1.31 -7.90 7.12
N ASN A 32 0.58 -6.93 7.69
CA ASN A 32 1.19 -5.75 8.32
C ASN A 32 2.38 -6.16 9.22
N PRO A 33 3.62 -5.69 8.96
CA PRO A 33 4.80 -6.08 9.73
C PRO A 33 4.75 -5.73 11.23
N GLU A 34 3.87 -4.81 11.64
CA GLU A 34 3.62 -4.56 13.06
C GLU A 34 2.79 -5.66 13.74
N ARG A 35 2.02 -6.42 12.96
CA ARG A 35 1.12 -7.49 13.44
C ARG A 35 1.64 -8.89 13.11
N TYR A 36 2.38 -9.04 12.02
CA TYR A 36 2.84 -10.31 11.48
C TYR A 36 4.37 -10.33 11.41
N LYS A 37 4.95 -11.45 11.85
CA LYS A 37 6.36 -11.76 11.69
C LYS A 37 6.62 -12.36 10.31
N ARG A 38 7.86 -12.26 9.86
CA ARG A 38 8.32 -12.80 8.56
C ARG A 38 7.89 -14.25 8.32
N ASP A 39 7.90 -15.06 9.38
CA ASP A 39 7.61 -16.48 9.31
C ASP A 39 6.15 -16.85 9.58
N ASP A 40 5.30 -15.87 9.88
CA ASP A 40 3.88 -16.12 10.07
C ASP A 40 3.22 -16.56 8.77
N ILE A 41 2.33 -17.56 8.90
CA ILE A 41 1.55 -18.11 7.80
C ILE A 41 0.16 -17.51 7.85
N ILE A 42 -0.19 -16.77 6.81
CA ILE A 42 -1.48 -16.10 6.68
C ILE A 42 -2.40 -17.00 5.84
N PRO A 43 -3.56 -17.42 6.40
CA PRO A 43 -4.53 -18.19 5.67
C PRO A 43 -5.37 -17.27 4.77
N TYR A 44 -5.30 -17.48 3.47
CA TYR A 44 -6.17 -16.83 2.49
C TYR A 44 -7.40 -17.72 2.21
N PRO A 45 -8.47 -17.15 1.63
CA PRO A 45 -9.60 -17.93 1.14
C PRO A 45 -9.16 -19.05 0.20
N ASN A 46 -9.96 -20.11 0.09
CA ASN A 46 -9.69 -21.30 -0.72
C ASN A 46 -8.50 -22.15 -0.23
N GLY A 47 -8.15 -22.03 1.06
CA GLY A 47 -7.11 -22.88 1.69
C GLY A 47 -5.67 -22.51 1.32
N ILE A 48 -5.48 -21.41 0.59
CA ILE A 48 -4.17 -20.90 0.23
C ILE A 48 -3.50 -20.37 1.49
N LYS A 49 -2.25 -20.75 1.72
CA LYS A 49 -1.43 -20.23 2.82
C LYS A 49 -0.26 -19.48 2.24
N LYS A 50 -0.09 -18.22 2.61
CA LYS A 50 1.09 -17.44 2.22
C LYS A 50 1.90 -17.09 3.46
N LYS A 51 3.22 -17.17 3.33
CA LYS A 51 4.13 -16.66 4.34
C LYS A 51 4.15 -15.13 4.26
N ALA A 52 4.18 -14.43 5.39
CA ALA A 52 4.23 -12.97 5.41
C ALA A 52 5.40 -12.42 4.57
N SER A 53 6.56 -13.09 4.62
CA SER A 53 7.71 -12.76 3.77
C SER A 53 7.41 -12.76 2.27
N ASP A 54 6.60 -13.73 1.81
CA ASP A 54 6.29 -13.89 0.40
C ASP A 54 5.30 -12.81 -0.06
N VAL A 55 4.37 -12.44 0.82
CA VAL A 55 3.47 -11.30 0.62
C VAL A 55 4.28 -10.02 0.45
N TRP A 56 5.21 -9.73 1.38
CA TRP A 56 6.06 -8.55 1.30
C TRP A 56 6.96 -8.55 0.06
N ALA A 57 7.46 -9.71 -0.36
CA ALA A 57 8.24 -9.83 -1.59
C ALA A 57 7.39 -9.56 -2.84
N GLN A 58 6.12 -9.97 -2.86
CA GLN A 58 5.18 -9.64 -3.94
C GLN A 58 4.87 -8.14 -3.98
N ASP A 59 4.58 -7.54 -2.82
CA ASP A 59 4.32 -6.11 -2.69
C ASP A 59 5.54 -5.27 -3.09
N GLU A 60 6.75 -5.70 -2.72
CA GLU A 60 7.97 -5.02 -3.11
C GLU A 60 8.20 -5.07 -4.62
N LYS A 61 7.89 -6.19 -5.28
CA LYS A 61 7.95 -6.28 -6.76
C LYS A 61 6.97 -5.31 -7.41
N LYS A 62 5.74 -5.21 -6.90
CA LYS A 62 4.74 -4.23 -7.37
C LYS A 62 5.26 -2.80 -7.16
N ARG A 63 5.80 -2.48 -5.98
CA ARG A 63 6.39 -1.18 -5.68
C ARG A 63 7.54 -0.82 -6.62
N LYS A 64 8.46 -1.76 -6.88
CA LYS A 64 9.58 -1.58 -7.81
C LYS A 64 9.10 -1.31 -9.23
N ALA A 65 8.05 -2.01 -9.68
CA ALA A 65 7.47 -1.79 -11.01
C ALA A 65 6.88 -0.38 -11.18
N VAL A 66 6.27 0.16 -10.12
CA VAL A 66 5.75 1.54 -10.08
C VAL A 66 6.90 2.55 -10.05
N LEU A 67 7.86 2.37 -9.15
CA LEU A 67 9.00 3.28 -8.97
C LEU A 67 9.87 3.37 -10.23
N ASN A 68 10.10 2.26 -10.92
CA ASN A 68 10.86 2.21 -12.18
C ASN A 68 10.21 3.00 -13.33
N ARG A 69 8.94 3.36 -13.20
CA ARG A 69 8.16 4.09 -14.21
C ARG A 69 7.96 5.56 -13.85
N ASP A 70 8.79 6.11 -12.95
CA ASP A 70 8.72 7.51 -12.50
C ASP A 70 7.40 7.85 -11.76
N TYR A 71 6.72 6.83 -11.23
CA TYR A 71 5.57 7.02 -10.37
C TYR A 71 5.99 6.98 -8.91
N LYS A 72 5.31 7.81 -8.11
CA LYS A 72 5.46 7.87 -6.67
C LYS A 72 4.37 7.01 -6.03
N LEU A 73 4.74 6.00 -5.23
CA LEU A 73 3.79 5.14 -4.53
C LEU A 73 3.71 5.51 -3.04
N VAL A 74 2.50 5.84 -2.57
CA VAL A 74 2.19 6.11 -1.17
C VAL A 74 1.33 4.97 -0.65
N CYS A 75 1.88 4.18 0.29
CA CYS A 75 1.15 3.11 0.95
C CYS A 75 0.65 3.57 2.33
N ILE A 76 -0.62 3.29 2.61
CA ILE A 76 -1.28 3.63 3.87
C ILE A 76 -1.93 2.36 4.40
N TRP A 77 -1.70 2.02 5.66
CA TRP A 77 -2.34 0.85 6.26
C TRP A 77 -3.76 1.17 6.71
N GLU A 78 -4.68 0.21 6.58
CA GLU A 78 -6.06 0.34 7.06
C GLU A 78 -6.11 0.74 8.54
N ARG A 79 -5.25 0.16 9.38
CA ARG A 79 -5.10 0.54 10.78
C ARG A 79 -4.77 2.02 10.98
N GLU A 80 -3.93 2.63 10.13
CA GLU A 80 -3.62 4.06 10.20
C GLU A 80 -4.89 4.89 9.95
N LEU A 81 -5.79 4.44 9.07
CA LEU A 81 -7.05 5.11 8.76
C LEU A 81 -8.13 4.91 9.84
N LYS A 82 -8.12 3.77 10.51
CA LYS A 82 -9.20 3.39 11.44
C LYS A 82 -9.17 4.15 12.77
N SER A 83 -8.07 4.82 13.09
CA SER A 83 -7.85 5.45 14.39
C SER A 83 -7.55 6.95 14.31
N ILE A 84 -7.88 7.60 13.19
CA ILE A 84 -7.59 9.03 12.99
C ILE A 84 -8.80 9.80 12.50
N ASP A 85 -8.90 11.06 12.94
CA ASP A 85 -9.90 12.02 12.47
C ASP A 85 -9.49 12.65 11.12
N ASP A 86 -10.41 13.33 10.45
CA ASP A 86 -10.20 13.94 9.12
C ASP A 86 -8.97 14.87 9.05
N GLU A 87 -8.72 15.67 10.10
CA GLU A 87 -7.54 16.55 10.17
C GLU A 87 -6.23 15.75 10.25
N GLN A 88 -6.21 14.70 11.05
CA GLN A 88 -5.04 13.83 11.20
C GLN A 88 -4.77 13.06 9.90
N LEU A 89 -5.82 12.65 9.19
CA LEU A 89 -5.71 12.04 7.88
C LEU A 89 -5.08 12.99 6.86
N GLN A 90 -5.51 14.25 6.84
CA GLN A 90 -4.91 15.27 5.95
C GLN A 90 -3.42 15.47 6.26
N HIS A 91 -3.06 15.53 7.54
CA HIS A 91 -1.67 15.68 7.95
C HIS A 91 -0.82 14.48 7.52
N LEU A 92 -1.29 13.25 7.79
CA LEU A 92 -0.63 12.01 7.42
C LEU A 92 -0.43 11.90 5.90
N LEU A 93 -1.46 12.23 5.11
CA LEU A 93 -1.38 12.24 3.65
C LEU A 93 -0.35 13.25 3.16
N SER A 94 -0.38 14.48 3.70
CA SER A 94 0.58 15.53 3.35
C SER A 94 2.01 15.10 3.64
N ASP A 95 2.27 14.51 4.80
CA ASP A 95 3.60 14.06 5.19
C ASP A 95 4.09 12.89 4.34
N LYS A 96 3.24 11.88 4.08
CA LYS A 96 3.62 10.76 3.20
C LYS A 96 3.88 11.24 1.78
N ILE A 97 3.09 12.17 1.26
CA ILE A 97 3.31 12.77 -0.07
C ILE A 97 4.63 13.54 -0.11
N LYS A 98 4.89 14.43 0.87
CA LYS A 98 6.16 15.19 0.96
C LYS A 98 7.37 14.28 1.02
N LYS A 99 7.32 13.24 1.87
CA LYS A 99 8.41 12.26 2.02
C LYS A 99 8.69 11.54 0.70
N THR A 100 7.66 11.31 -0.10
CA THR A 100 7.77 10.62 -1.40
C THR A 100 8.28 11.57 -2.50
N LEU A 101 8.04 12.88 -2.40
CA LEU A 101 8.55 13.90 -3.30
C LEU A 101 10.02 14.26 -3.01
N CYS A 102 10.44 14.20 -1.74
CA CYS A 102 11.81 14.52 -1.33
C CYS A 102 12.81 13.35 -1.43
N ALA A 103 12.37 12.15 -1.79
CA ALA A 103 13.18 10.95 -1.99
C ALA A 103 13.34 10.61 -3.48
#